data_AF-A0A820EEB8-F1
#
_entry.id   AF-A0A820EEB8-F1
#
_cell.length_a   1.000
_cell.length_b   1.000
_cell.length_c   1.000
_cell.angle_alpha   90.00
_cell.angle_beta   90.00
_cell.angle_gamma   90.00
#
_symmetry.space_group_name_H-M   'P 1'
#
loop_
_entity.id
_entity.type
_entity.pdbx_description
1 polymer ?
#
loop_
_entity_poly.entity_id
_entity_poly.type
_entity_poly.pdbx_seq_one_letter_code
_entity_poly.pdbx_strand_id
1 'polypeptide(L)'
;FILNQPPVKGSCSITPLNGTTSSLFDISCPNWFDEDDIKDYSVYSWTNNFSEQTIIAYSLVSTFQVRLPLGNDQTSFVHLTVYIRDTLDCITKFNLSSVTVTSDSIGIMNLINDIQNSSNQLTTNPIIQLLASGNQNIIGQVITSLSQQFNNINNENINQAISNGVPSTSISISSLEDQHIQGTSILLNKSALIEFNNQLNMYANTREYLMQFITKLIITNSYSIQLQSSLLAQLTKATNQLTRITLKSVSDKCYQLAVMLNSIKTNIPYEDVQSAATQLIQCAANLLSAVNGPLQQRISVLDSDSTQATTFPSDYDTDLEFAWSNLNLFADGNDFSWRTIQKNRNIYYQKQLANQITNQMNNLKSLLTSSLNIYLNIGQNILINTSQVFMSLETKANEFLSNKFTQSISNAQIQFPQNLNLNLTNNSKISIRSMMEPLASYDNTTYTNLSRLVTFSILDENENEI
;
A
#
# COMPACT_ATOMS: atom_id res chain seq x y z
N PHE A 1 4.76 -10.09 -40.45
CA PHE A 1 4.73 -10.21 -38.98
C PHE A 1 3.64 -11.21 -38.63
N ILE A 2 4.00 -12.29 -37.92
CA ILE A 2 3.01 -13.14 -37.27
C ILE A 2 2.84 -12.55 -35.87
N LEU A 3 1.61 -12.19 -35.52
CA LEU A 3 1.29 -11.72 -34.18
C LEU A 3 1.18 -12.95 -33.27
N ASN A 4 1.86 -12.91 -32.13
CA ASN A 4 1.73 -13.95 -31.13
C ASN A 4 0.25 -14.15 -30.75
N GLN A 5 -0.17 -15.40 -30.58
CA GLN A 5 -1.53 -15.76 -30.20
C GLN A 5 -1.55 -16.16 -28.73
N PRO A 6 -2.64 -15.91 -28.00
CA PRO A 6 -2.71 -16.28 -26.60
C PRO A 6 -3.00 -17.78 -26.43
N PRO A 7 -2.67 -18.38 -25.26
CA PRO A 7 -2.96 -19.77 -24.96
C PRO A 7 -4.43 -20.15 -25.14
N VAL A 8 -4.72 -21.35 -25.66
CA VAL A 8 -6.09 -21.81 -25.97
C VAL A 8 -6.40 -23.21 -25.45
N LYS A 9 -7.69 -23.62 -25.59
CA LYS A 9 -8.25 -24.97 -25.39
C LYS A 9 -8.22 -25.55 -23.96
N GLY A 10 -7.60 -24.86 -23.01
CA GLY A 10 -7.59 -25.28 -21.61
C GLY A 10 -8.84 -24.85 -20.85
N SER A 11 -8.92 -25.33 -19.61
CA SER A 11 -9.87 -24.87 -18.61
C SER A 11 -9.18 -24.80 -17.26
N CYS A 12 -9.73 -24.06 -16.30
CA CYS A 12 -9.27 -24.09 -14.91
C CYS A 12 -10.41 -24.41 -13.95
N SER A 13 -10.09 -25.07 -12.84
CA SER A 13 -11.01 -25.35 -11.74
C SER A 13 -10.33 -25.12 -10.39
N ILE A 14 -11.16 -24.96 -9.35
CA ILE A 14 -10.72 -24.78 -7.97
C ILE A 14 -11.55 -25.66 -7.02
N THR A 15 -10.88 -26.28 -6.04
CA THR A 15 -11.52 -27.10 -5.00
C THR A 15 -10.76 -27.01 -3.67
N PRO A 16 -11.45 -26.99 -2.51
CA PRO A 16 -12.90 -26.93 -2.31
C PRO A 16 -13.48 -25.54 -2.67
N LEU A 17 -14.81 -25.41 -2.70
CA LEU A 17 -15.48 -24.11 -2.92
C LEU A 17 -15.77 -23.34 -1.62
N ASN A 18 -15.47 -23.94 -0.47
CA ASN A 18 -15.65 -23.33 0.84
C ASN A 18 -14.43 -23.61 1.71
N GLY A 19 -14.00 -22.62 2.47
CA GLY A 19 -12.92 -22.76 3.45
C GLY A 19 -12.74 -21.50 4.28
N THR A 20 -11.61 -21.44 4.97
CA THR A 20 -11.17 -20.29 5.76
C THR A 20 -9.89 -19.70 5.18
N THR A 21 -9.44 -18.57 5.71
CA THR A 21 -8.14 -17.97 5.33
C THR A 21 -6.92 -18.86 5.62
N SER A 22 -7.07 -19.93 6.41
CA SER A 22 -6.02 -20.93 6.64
C SER A 22 -6.16 -22.20 5.79
N SER A 23 -7.30 -22.40 5.12
CA SER A 23 -7.57 -23.56 4.26
C SER A 23 -6.75 -23.53 2.98
N LEU A 24 -6.35 -24.72 2.51
CA LEU A 24 -5.71 -24.90 1.21
C LEU A 24 -6.76 -25.16 0.14
N PHE A 25 -6.56 -24.51 -1.01
CA PHE A 25 -7.38 -24.64 -2.22
C PHE A 25 -6.49 -25.12 -3.36
N ASP A 26 -6.89 -26.22 -3.99
CA ASP A 26 -6.25 -26.76 -5.19
C ASP A 26 -6.79 -26.04 -6.41
N ILE A 27 -5.88 -25.46 -7.21
CA ILE A 27 -6.18 -24.92 -8.55
C ILE A 27 -5.57 -25.87 -9.58
N SER A 28 -6.35 -26.22 -10.60
CA SER A 28 -5.92 -27.08 -11.69
C SER A 28 -6.32 -26.47 -13.03
N CYS A 29 -5.35 -26.27 -13.92
CA CYS A 29 -5.52 -25.67 -15.25
C CYS A 29 -5.07 -26.63 -16.37
N PRO A 30 -5.77 -27.74 -16.62
CA PRO A 30 -5.34 -28.73 -17.61
C PRO A 30 -5.56 -28.24 -19.07
N ASN A 31 -4.80 -28.85 -19.98
CA ASN A 31 -5.00 -28.78 -21.43
C ASN A 31 -4.84 -27.39 -22.08
N TRP A 32 -4.22 -26.43 -21.40
CA TRP A 32 -3.77 -25.20 -22.05
C TRP A 32 -2.66 -25.53 -23.04
N PHE A 33 -2.79 -25.00 -24.24
CA PHE A 33 -1.83 -25.18 -25.32
C PHE A 33 -1.50 -23.83 -25.95
N ASP A 34 -0.21 -23.64 -26.20
CA ASP A 34 0.33 -22.56 -27.00
C ASP A 34 1.48 -23.12 -27.85
N GLU A 35 1.72 -22.56 -29.03
CA GLU A 35 2.82 -22.98 -29.91
C GLU A 35 4.18 -22.58 -29.32
N ASP A 36 4.21 -21.52 -28.51
CA ASP A 36 5.39 -20.98 -27.84
C ASP A 36 5.55 -21.49 -26.40
N ASP A 37 4.83 -22.55 -26.02
CA ASP A 37 4.74 -23.12 -24.67
C ASP A 37 4.11 -22.18 -23.62
N ILE A 38 3.54 -22.80 -22.57
CA ILE A 38 3.03 -22.08 -21.40
C ILE A 38 4.20 -21.71 -20.48
N LYS A 39 4.35 -20.42 -20.19
CA LYS A 39 5.34 -19.87 -19.28
C LYS A 39 4.94 -20.06 -17.83
N ASP A 40 3.72 -19.64 -17.49
CA ASP A 40 3.24 -19.64 -16.11
C ASP A 40 1.72 -19.45 -15.96
N TYR A 41 1.27 -19.58 -14.71
CA TYR A 41 -0.08 -19.35 -14.22
C TYR A 41 -0.04 -18.37 -13.06
N SER A 42 -0.77 -17.26 -13.15
CA SER A 42 -0.92 -16.31 -12.03
C SER A 42 -2.38 -16.19 -11.60
N VAL A 43 -2.62 -16.13 -10.30
CA VAL A 43 -3.96 -16.10 -9.71
C VAL A 43 -4.22 -14.74 -9.11
N TYR A 44 -5.32 -14.13 -9.50
CA TYR A 44 -5.79 -12.86 -9.01
C TYR A 44 -7.13 -13.03 -8.29
N SER A 45 -7.32 -12.26 -7.21
CA SER A 45 -8.59 -12.19 -6.48
C SER A 45 -9.13 -10.79 -6.34
N TRP A 46 -10.46 -10.69 -6.28
CA TRP A 46 -11.20 -9.50 -5.87
C TRP A 46 -12.47 -9.90 -5.13
N THR A 47 -13.08 -8.94 -4.43
CA THR A 47 -14.34 -9.13 -3.70
C THR A 47 -15.46 -8.32 -4.34
N ASN A 48 -15.40 -6.99 -4.28
CA ASN A 48 -16.50 -6.12 -4.75
C ASN A 48 -16.27 -5.58 -6.15
N ASN A 49 -15.02 -5.18 -6.43
CA ASN A 49 -14.66 -4.44 -7.62
C ASN A 49 -13.51 -5.14 -8.34
N PHE A 50 -13.73 -5.51 -9.60
CA PHE A 50 -12.70 -6.14 -10.43
C PHE A 50 -11.46 -5.26 -10.59
N SER A 51 -11.63 -3.92 -10.52
CA SER A 51 -10.52 -2.96 -10.62
C SER A 51 -9.55 -3.03 -9.43
N GLU A 52 -9.97 -3.64 -8.32
CA GLU A 52 -9.17 -3.85 -7.11
C GLU A 52 -8.55 -5.27 -7.06
N GLN A 53 -8.51 -5.97 -8.20
CA GLN A 53 -7.90 -7.29 -8.26
C GLN A 53 -6.44 -7.25 -7.77
N THR A 54 -6.07 -8.25 -6.99
CA THR A 54 -4.73 -8.39 -6.42
C THR A 54 -4.18 -9.78 -6.72
N ILE A 55 -2.89 -9.85 -7.03
CA ILE A 55 -2.22 -11.14 -7.21
C ILE A 55 -2.13 -11.86 -5.86
N ILE A 56 -2.45 -13.16 -5.88
CA ILE A 56 -2.37 -14.07 -4.72
C ILE A 56 -1.12 -14.94 -4.82
N ALA A 57 -0.88 -15.49 -6.02
CA ALA A 57 0.16 -16.47 -6.26
C ALA A 57 0.49 -16.54 -7.75
N TYR A 58 1.66 -17.11 -8.05
CA TYR A 58 2.06 -17.53 -9.38
C TYR A 58 2.71 -18.92 -9.35
N SER A 59 2.61 -19.67 -10.44
CA SER A 59 3.09 -21.05 -10.55
C SER A 59 3.62 -21.33 -11.95
N LEU A 60 4.69 -22.12 -12.05
CA LEU A 60 5.22 -22.63 -13.32
C LEU A 60 4.54 -23.94 -13.75
N VAL A 61 3.70 -24.52 -12.89
CA VAL A 61 2.95 -25.75 -13.15
C VAL A 61 1.46 -25.48 -13.11
N SER A 62 0.70 -26.26 -13.89
CA SER A 62 -0.75 -26.08 -14.07
C SER A 62 -1.59 -26.51 -12.87
N THR A 63 -1.02 -27.25 -11.92
CA THR A 63 -1.70 -27.68 -10.69
C THR A 63 -0.90 -27.24 -9.47
N PHE A 64 -1.53 -26.46 -8.59
CA PHE A 64 -0.87 -25.89 -7.41
C PHE A 64 -1.88 -25.53 -6.33
N GLN A 65 -1.37 -25.34 -5.11
CA GLN A 65 -2.17 -25.01 -3.94
C GLN A 65 -2.01 -23.55 -3.53
N VAL A 66 -3.11 -22.94 -3.11
CA VAL A 66 -3.15 -21.57 -2.61
C VAL A 66 -3.98 -21.46 -1.33
N ARG A 67 -3.64 -20.50 -0.48
CA ARG A 67 -4.53 -19.95 0.54
C ARG A 67 -5.15 -18.67 0.00
N LEU A 68 -6.44 -18.52 0.22
CA LEU A 68 -7.19 -17.39 -0.32
C LEU A 68 -7.36 -16.27 0.72
N PRO A 69 -7.46 -15.01 0.26
CA PRO A 69 -7.80 -13.87 1.11
C PRO A 69 -9.20 -13.99 1.72
N LEU A 70 -9.49 -13.12 2.69
CA LEU A 70 -10.83 -13.04 3.27
C LEU A 70 -11.84 -12.63 2.18
N GLY A 71 -12.99 -13.29 2.15
CA GLY A 71 -14.10 -12.93 1.27
C GLY A 71 -14.77 -11.62 1.65
N ASN A 72 -15.69 -11.17 0.80
CA ASN A 72 -16.51 -9.98 1.06
C ASN A 72 -17.22 -10.06 2.43
N ASP A 73 -17.32 -8.94 3.14
CA ASP A 73 -17.87 -8.90 4.50
C ASP A 73 -19.35 -9.37 4.61
N GLN A 74 -20.13 -9.27 3.54
CA GLN A 74 -21.54 -9.66 3.51
C GLN A 74 -21.77 -11.09 2.98
N THR A 75 -21.04 -11.47 1.93
CA THR A 75 -21.27 -12.74 1.20
C THR A 75 -20.20 -13.79 1.47
N SER A 76 -19.06 -13.38 2.06
CA SER A 76 -17.84 -14.18 2.19
C SER A 76 -17.28 -14.68 0.84
N PHE A 77 -17.74 -14.12 -0.29
CA PHE A 77 -17.24 -14.53 -1.60
C PHE A 77 -15.90 -13.88 -1.95
N VAL A 78 -15.04 -14.70 -2.53
CA VAL A 78 -13.83 -14.32 -3.25
C VAL A 78 -14.03 -14.71 -4.70
N HIS A 79 -13.89 -13.75 -5.61
CA HIS A 79 -13.84 -14.01 -7.04
C HIS A 79 -12.40 -14.18 -7.49
N LEU A 80 -12.18 -15.05 -8.48
CA LEU A 80 -10.86 -15.48 -8.90
C LEU A 80 -10.74 -15.51 -10.42
N THR A 81 -9.60 -15.06 -10.93
CA THR A 81 -9.20 -15.23 -12.33
C THR A 81 -7.79 -15.78 -12.36
N VAL A 82 -7.59 -16.80 -13.20
CA VAL A 82 -6.25 -17.30 -13.54
C VAL A 82 -5.83 -16.67 -14.86
N TYR A 83 -4.62 -16.12 -14.89
CA TYR A 83 -3.96 -15.61 -16.08
C TYR A 83 -2.99 -16.70 -16.52
N ILE A 84 -3.23 -17.24 -17.72
CA ILE A 84 -2.38 -18.25 -18.36
C ILE A 84 -1.54 -17.52 -19.38
N ARG A 85 -0.22 -17.61 -19.23
CA ARG A 85 0.72 -16.82 -20.01
C ARG A 85 1.65 -17.73 -20.82
N ASP A 86 1.90 -17.38 -22.08
CA ASP A 86 2.93 -18.02 -22.91
C ASP A 86 4.33 -17.42 -22.71
N THR A 87 5.33 -17.95 -23.40
CA THR A 87 6.72 -17.46 -23.28
C THR A 87 6.96 -16.09 -23.91
N LEU A 88 6.05 -15.60 -24.75
CA LEU A 88 6.07 -14.30 -25.41
C LEU A 88 5.13 -13.27 -24.74
N ASP A 89 4.66 -13.56 -23.53
CA ASP A 89 3.81 -12.72 -22.68
C ASP A 89 2.39 -12.42 -23.20
N CYS A 90 1.83 -13.21 -24.14
CA CYS A 90 0.38 -13.17 -24.39
C CYS A 90 -0.38 -13.95 -23.31
N ILE A 91 -1.56 -13.43 -22.95
CA ILE A 91 -2.33 -13.86 -21.77
C ILE A 91 -3.74 -14.27 -22.17
N THR A 92 -4.15 -15.44 -21.71
CA THR A 92 -5.58 -15.81 -21.62
C THR A 92 -6.05 -15.70 -20.18
N LYS A 93 -7.17 -15.00 -19.97
CA LYS A 93 -7.82 -14.86 -18.66
C LYS A 93 -8.94 -15.88 -18.54
N PHE A 94 -8.91 -16.68 -17.48
CA PHE A 94 -9.93 -17.68 -17.17
C PHE A 94 -10.55 -17.40 -15.80
N ASN A 95 -11.86 -17.11 -15.77
CA ASN A 95 -12.57 -16.89 -14.52
C ASN A 95 -12.90 -18.23 -13.87
N LEU A 96 -12.49 -18.40 -12.61
CA LEU A 96 -12.83 -19.55 -11.80
C LEU A 96 -14.22 -19.37 -11.15
N SER A 97 -14.74 -20.46 -10.60
CA SER A 97 -15.89 -20.39 -9.69
C SER A 97 -15.53 -19.54 -8.46
N SER A 98 -16.48 -18.71 -8.02
CA SER A 98 -16.35 -17.98 -6.76
C SER A 98 -16.26 -18.95 -5.58
N VAL A 99 -15.46 -18.60 -4.58
CA VAL A 99 -15.21 -19.41 -3.39
C VAL A 99 -15.67 -18.66 -2.15
N THR A 100 -16.25 -19.37 -1.18
CA THR A 100 -16.58 -18.80 0.14
C THR A 100 -15.38 -18.94 1.06
N VAL A 101 -14.83 -17.82 1.53
CA VAL A 101 -13.66 -17.81 2.43
C VAL A 101 -13.96 -16.95 3.66
N THR A 102 -14.01 -17.59 4.82
CA THR A 102 -14.25 -16.92 6.10
C THR A 102 -12.95 -16.74 6.91
N SER A 103 -12.99 -15.88 7.93
CA SER A 103 -11.87 -15.65 8.84
C SER A 103 -11.56 -16.89 9.69
N ASP A 104 -10.28 -17.27 9.79
CA ASP A 104 -9.77 -18.12 10.87
C ASP A 104 -9.48 -17.25 12.11
N SER A 105 -10.56 -16.79 12.76
CA SER A 105 -10.48 -15.86 13.88
C SER A 105 -9.71 -16.42 15.07
N ILE A 106 -9.80 -17.74 15.31
CA ILE A 106 -9.08 -18.43 16.38
C ILE A 106 -7.57 -18.42 16.09
N GLY A 107 -7.16 -18.77 14.87
CA GLY A 107 -5.75 -18.75 14.48
C GLY A 107 -5.12 -17.36 14.63
N ILE A 108 -5.89 -16.31 14.33
CA ILE A 108 -5.44 -14.91 14.43
C ILE A 108 -5.33 -14.45 15.89
N MET A 109 -6.32 -14.76 16.72
CA MET A 109 -6.26 -14.41 18.14
C MET A 109 -5.08 -15.12 18.82
N ASN A 110 -4.80 -16.37 18.45
CA ASN A 110 -3.62 -17.09 18.93
C ASN A 110 -2.32 -16.41 18.46
N LEU A 111 -2.22 -16.02 17.19
CA LEU A 111 -1.07 -15.26 16.67
C LEU A 111 -0.83 -13.96 17.45
N ILE A 112 -1.88 -13.16 17.65
CA ILE A 112 -1.78 -11.89 18.39
C ILE A 112 -1.29 -12.16 19.81
N ASN A 113 -1.91 -13.11 20.51
CA ASN A 113 -1.53 -13.46 21.88
C ASN A 113 -0.09 -13.97 21.99
N ASP A 114 0.37 -14.78 21.04
CA ASP A 114 1.74 -15.29 21.02
C ASP A 114 2.77 -14.17 20.84
N ILE A 115 2.47 -13.20 19.96
CA ILE A 115 3.32 -12.03 19.71
C ILE A 115 3.33 -11.11 20.93
N GLN A 116 2.17 -10.78 21.51
CA GLN A 116 2.10 -9.86 22.65
C GLN A 116 2.81 -10.41 23.90
N ASN A 117 2.71 -11.72 24.14
CA ASN A 117 3.32 -12.33 25.31
C ASN A 117 4.82 -12.64 25.12
N SER A 118 5.41 -12.27 23.97
CA SER A 118 6.80 -12.61 23.60
C SER A 118 7.12 -14.08 23.91
N SER A 119 6.18 -14.97 23.58
CA SER A 119 6.20 -16.33 24.11
C SER A 119 7.35 -17.12 23.49
N ASN A 120 8.02 -17.95 24.29
CA ASN A 120 8.99 -18.94 23.77
C ASN A 120 8.35 -19.95 22.77
N GLN A 121 7.03 -19.87 22.56
CA GLN A 121 6.23 -20.70 21.66
C GLN A 121 5.98 -20.05 20.28
N LEU A 122 6.51 -18.84 20.01
CA LEU A 122 6.38 -18.16 18.71
C LEU A 122 6.79 -19.04 17.51
N THR A 123 7.80 -19.91 17.67
CA THR A 123 8.25 -20.84 16.63
C THR A 123 7.32 -22.04 16.41
N THR A 124 6.39 -22.29 17.33
CA THR A 124 5.40 -23.38 17.24
C THR A 124 4.06 -22.90 16.70
N ASN A 125 3.85 -21.59 16.58
CA ASN A 125 2.63 -21.03 15.99
C ASN A 125 2.55 -21.42 14.49
N PRO A 126 1.44 -22.04 14.03
CA PRO A 126 1.32 -22.51 12.64
C PRO A 126 1.47 -21.41 11.59
N ILE A 127 0.96 -20.21 11.88
CA ILE A 127 1.08 -19.05 10.98
C ILE A 127 2.55 -18.64 10.88
N ILE A 128 3.26 -18.57 12.00
CA ILE A 128 4.70 -18.23 12.00
C ILE A 128 5.53 -19.28 11.26
N GLN A 129 5.20 -20.56 11.38
CA GLN A 129 5.87 -21.62 10.62
C GLN A 129 5.68 -21.47 9.10
N LEU A 130 4.48 -21.08 8.66
CA LEU A 130 4.23 -20.77 7.25
C LEU A 130 5.06 -19.56 6.78
N LEU A 131 5.14 -18.50 7.60
CA LEU A 131 5.93 -17.31 7.28
C LEU A 131 7.45 -17.58 7.27
N ALA A 132 7.91 -18.49 8.13
CA ALA A 132 9.31 -18.90 8.19
C ALA A 132 9.75 -19.76 6.99
N SER A 133 8.82 -20.21 6.13
CA SER A 133 9.15 -21.03 4.95
C SER A 133 10.04 -20.32 3.92
N GLY A 134 10.05 -18.98 3.91
CA GLY A 134 10.74 -18.19 2.89
C GLY A 134 10.10 -18.24 1.50
N ASN A 135 9.00 -18.99 1.33
CA ASN A 135 8.29 -19.10 0.07
C ASN A 135 7.43 -17.84 -0.15
N GLN A 136 7.71 -17.11 -1.22
CA GLN A 136 7.02 -15.84 -1.51
C GLN A 136 5.51 -15.98 -1.66
N ASN A 137 5.03 -17.03 -2.33
CA ASN A 137 3.59 -17.27 -2.47
C ASN A 137 2.95 -17.52 -1.10
N ILE A 138 3.56 -18.35 -0.26
CA ILE A 138 3.03 -18.65 1.08
C ILE A 138 3.02 -17.38 1.94
N ILE A 139 4.14 -16.65 2.00
CA ILE A 139 4.25 -15.41 2.78
C ILE A 139 3.26 -14.36 2.25
N GLY A 140 3.18 -14.18 0.93
CA GLY A 140 2.27 -13.26 0.27
C GLY A 140 0.80 -13.57 0.60
N GLN A 141 0.39 -14.84 0.48
CA GLN A 141 -0.96 -15.29 0.81
C GLN A 141 -1.29 -15.05 2.28
N VAL A 142 -0.45 -15.52 3.20
CA VAL A 142 -0.70 -15.44 4.64
C VAL A 142 -0.76 -14.00 5.12
N ILE A 143 0.25 -13.17 4.78
CA ILE A 143 0.27 -11.79 5.27
C ILE A 143 -0.82 -10.93 4.59
N THR A 144 -1.19 -11.20 3.32
CA THR A 144 -2.34 -10.52 2.70
C THR A 144 -3.62 -10.81 3.46
N SER A 145 -3.92 -12.08 3.75
CA SER A 145 -5.11 -12.48 4.50
C SER A 145 -5.13 -11.88 5.91
N LEU A 146 -3.99 -11.86 6.60
CA LEU A 146 -3.87 -11.23 7.93
C LEU A 146 -4.07 -9.71 7.85
N SER A 147 -3.44 -9.06 6.87
CA SER A 147 -3.50 -7.61 6.71
C SER A 147 -4.91 -7.13 6.41
N GLN A 148 -5.64 -7.83 5.53
CA GLN A 148 -7.05 -7.53 5.25
C GLN A 148 -7.91 -7.63 6.51
N GLN A 149 -7.70 -8.68 7.32
CA GLN A 149 -8.43 -8.85 8.56
C GLN A 149 -8.10 -7.75 9.58
N PHE A 150 -6.83 -7.40 9.74
CA PHE A 150 -6.45 -6.28 10.60
C PHE A 150 -6.95 -4.93 10.08
N ASN A 151 -7.07 -4.75 8.76
CA ASN A 151 -7.67 -3.55 8.17
C ASN A 151 -9.17 -3.47 8.50
N ASN A 152 -9.90 -4.59 8.42
CA ASN A 152 -11.31 -4.66 8.79
C ASN A 152 -11.51 -4.38 10.28
N ILE A 153 -10.72 -5.04 11.15
CA ILE A 153 -10.74 -4.80 12.60
C ILE A 153 -10.42 -3.33 12.93
N ASN A 154 -9.47 -2.72 12.22
CA ASN A 154 -9.17 -1.29 12.42
C ASN A 154 -10.38 -0.40 12.14
N ASN A 155 -11.10 -0.66 11.04
CA ASN A 155 -12.30 0.09 10.70
C ASN A 155 -13.40 -0.09 11.75
N GLU A 156 -13.60 -1.31 12.25
CA GLU A 156 -14.53 -1.60 13.35
C GLU A 156 -14.15 -0.86 14.63
N ASN A 157 -12.86 -0.90 15.03
CA ASN A 157 -12.36 -0.21 16.22
C ASN A 157 -12.51 1.32 16.11
N ILE A 158 -12.28 1.90 14.93
CA ILE A 158 -12.52 3.32 14.67
C ILE A 158 -14.01 3.64 14.84
N ASN A 159 -14.90 2.87 14.21
CA ASN A 159 -16.35 3.09 14.30
C ASN A 159 -16.86 2.97 15.75
N GLN A 160 -16.36 1.98 16.50
CA GLN A 160 -16.69 1.79 17.91
C GLN A 160 -16.18 2.95 18.78
N ALA A 161 -14.95 3.43 18.55
CA ALA A 161 -14.42 4.58 19.27
C ALA A 161 -15.27 5.83 19.01
N ILE A 162 -15.69 6.04 17.75
CA ILE A 162 -16.57 7.15 17.36
C ILE A 162 -17.93 7.05 18.03
N SER A 163 -18.57 5.87 18.01
CA SER A 163 -19.85 5.66 18.70
C SER A 163 -19.74 5.89 20.21
N ASN A 164 -18.54 5.68 20.77
CA ASN A 164 -18.25 5.89 22.19
C ASN A 164 -17.80 7.31 22.54
N GLY A 165 -17.84 8.26 21.60
CA GLY A 165 -17.56 9.68 21.86
C GLY A 165 -16.10 10.11 21.64
N VAL A 166 -15.35 9.38 20.82
CA VAL A 166 -14.02 9.81 20.33
C VAL A 166 -14.18 10.50 18.97
N PRO A 167 -13.73 11.76 18.80
CA PRO A 167 -13.83 12.44 17.51
C PRO A 167 -13.02 11.73 16.42
N SER A 168 -13.65 11.44 15.27
CA SER A 168 -13.00 10.82 14.09
C SER A 168 -11.75 11.59 13.65
N THR A 169 -11.81 12.92 13.70
CA THR A 169 -10.70 13.83 13.35
C THR A 169 -9.44 13.66 14.20
N SER A 170 -9.53 12.97 15.34
CA SER A 170 -8.41 12.74 16.26
C SER A 170 -7.82 11.33 16.18
N ILE A 171 -8.46 10.41 15.46
CA ILE A 171 -8.05 8.99 15.44
C ILE A 171 -7.92 8.38 14.03
N SER A 172 -8.40 9.07 12.99
CA SER A 172 -8.37 8.54 11.64
C SER A 172 -8.16 9.61 10.55
N ILE A 173 -7.64 9.12 9.44
CA ILE A 173 -7.53 9.84 8.17
C ILE A 173 -8.43 9.11 7.19
N SER A 174 -9.38 9.83 6.60
CA SER A 174 -10.34 9.22 5.69
C SER A 174 -9.74 8.90 4.33
N SER A 175 -10.08 7.74 3.78
CA SER A 175 -9.77 7.33 2.40
C SER A 175 -10.43 8.27 1.38
N LEU A 176 -10.03 8.22 0.11
CA LEU A 176 -10.62 9.03 -0.97
C LEU A 176 -12.11 8.73 -1.21
N GLU A 177 -12.56 7.53 -0.86
CA GLU A 177 -13.94 7.06 -1.06
C GLU A 177 -14.83 7.34 0.15
N ASP A 178 -14.24 7.63 1.31
CA ASP A 178 -14.99 7.87 2.54
C ASP A 178 -15.80 9.18 2.44
N GLN A 179 -17.06 9.11 2.87
CA GLN A 179 -17.86 10.31 3.13
C GLN A 179 -17.45 10.96 4.45
N HIS A 180 -17.81 12.24 4.61
CA HIS A 180 -17.55 12.99 5.84
C HIS A 180 -18.17 12.28 7.05
N ILE A 181 -17.32 11.77 7.94
CA ILE A 181 -17.76 11.17 9.20
C ILE A 181 -18.09 12.30 10.18
N GLN A 182 -19.38 12.61 10.36
CA GLN A 182 -19.82 13.57 11.38
C GLN A 182 -19.64 12.97 12.78
N GLY A 183 -18.70 13.50 13.55
CA GLY A 183 -18.61 13.23 15.00
C GLY A 183 -19.52 14.18 15.77
N THR A 184 -20.49 13.63 16.52
CA THR A 184 -21.52 14.38 17.26
C THR A 184 -21.19 14.64 18.74
N SER A 185 -20.03 14.22 19.27
CA SER A 185 -19.71 14.37 20.69
C SER A 185 -18.86 15.60 21.00
N ILE A 186 -19.39 16.52 21.83
CA ILE A 186 -18.69 17.71 22.35
C ILE A 186 -17.70 17.33 23.48
N LEU A 187 -17.90 16.19 24.14
CA LEU A 187 -17.06 15.71 25.25
C LEU A 187 -16.29 14.45 24.85
N LEU A 188 -14.95 14.51 24.91
CA LEU A 188 -14.07 13.38 24.63
C LEU A 188 -14.22 12.30 25.73
N ASN A 189 -14.66 11.11 25.34
CA ASN A 189 -14.65 9.95 26.23
C ASN A 189 -13.22 9.40 26.37
N LYS A 190 -12.55 9.76 27.46
CA LYS A 190 -11.17 9.33 27.73
C LYS A 190 -11.03 7.81 27.89
N SER A 191 -12.02 7.13 28.45
CA SER A 191 -11.97 5.67 28.63
C SER A 191 -11.99 4.96 27.28
N ALA A 192 -12.88 5.40 26.38
CA ALA A 192 -12.96 4.86 25.02
C ALA A 192 -11.67 5.14 24.23
N LEU A 193 -11.06 6.32 24.39
CA LEU A 193 -9.79 6.63 23.76
C LEU A 193 -8.64 5.74 24.28
N ILE A 194 -8.61 5.44 25.58
CA ILE A 194 -7.60 4.53 26.16
C ILE A 194 -7.76 3.12 25.59
N GLU A 195 -8.99 2.60 25.53
CA GLU A 195 -9.28 1.28 24.96
C GLU A 195 -8.86 1.20 23.48
N PHE A 196 -9.23 2.22 22.70
CA PHE A 196 -8.83 2.34 21.29
C PHE A 196 -7.31 2.34 21.12
N ASN A 197 -6.58 3.14 21.91
CA ASN A 197 -5.12 3.20 21.84
C ASN A 197 -4.45 1.87 22.24
N ASN A 198 -5.01 1.14 23.22
CA ASN A 198 -4.49 -0.19 23.59
C ASN A 198 -4.63 -1.19 22.43
N GLN A 199 -5.80 -1.23 21.78
CA GLN A 199 -6.01 -2.08 20.61
C GLN A 199 -5.08 -1.68 19.46
N LEU A 200 -4.97 -0.39 19.18
CA LEU A 200 -4.13 0.16 18.12
C LEU A 200 -2.66 -0.24 18.29
N ASN A 201 -2.11 -0.16 19.51
CA ASN A 201 -0.76 -0.61 19.82
C ASN A 201 -0.56 -2.12 19.65
N MET A 202 -1.55 -2.93 20.05
CA MET A 202 -1.51 -4.39 19.88
C MET A 202 -1.39 -4.79 18.40
N TYR A 203 -2.20 -4.18 17.52
CA TYR A 203 -2.14 -4.45 16.09
C TYR A 203 -0.88 -3.87 15.44
N ALA A 204 -0.39 -2.70 15.89
CA ALA A 204 0.85 -2.12 15.40
C ALA A 204 2.07 -3.01 15.69
N ASN A 205 2.18 -3.55 16.90
CA ASN A 205 3.22 -4.51 17.27
C ASN A 205 3.17 -5.77 16.41
N THR A 206 1.96 -6.25 16.13
CA THR A 206 1.75 -7.42 15.26
C THR A 206 2.19 -7.15 13.83
N ARG A 207 1.85 -5.98 13.26
CA ARG A 207 2.28 -5.58 11.91
C ARG A 207 3.79 -5.39 11.81
N GLU A 208 4.41 -4.76 12.81
CA GLU A 208 5.87 -4.63 12.87
C GLU A 208 6.55 -6.01 12.88
N TYR A 209 6.02 -6.96 13.66
CA TYR A 209 6.52 -8.32 13.68
C TYR A 209 6.35 -9.04 12.33
N LEU A 210 5.22 -8.88 11.65
CA LEU A 210 5.00 -9.47 10.31
C LEU A 210 5.92 -8.88 9.24
N MET A 211 6.29 -7.60 9.38
CA MET A 211 7.13 -6.90 8.40
C MET A 211 8.52 -7.54 8.22
N GLN A 212 9.05 -8.20 9.25
CA GLN A 212 10.36 -8.87 9.17
C GLN A 212 10.40 -10.00 8.14
N PHE A 213 9.26 -10.60 7.81
CA PHE A 213 9.19 -11.68 6.81
C PHE A 213 9.18 -11.11 5.39
N ILE A 214 8.64 -9.89 5.22
CA ILE A 214 8.56 -9.22 3.91
C ILE A 214 9.89 -8.61 3.52
N THR A 215 10.59 -7.95 4.46
CA THR A 215 11.88 -7.31 4.18
C THR A 215 12.93 -8.31 3.69
N LYS A 216 12.85 -9.57 4.15
CA LYS A 216 13.73 -10.67 3.77
C LYS A 216 13.40 -11.32 2.43
N LEU A 217 12.27 -10.99 1.79
CA LEU A 217 11.91 -11.56 0.49
C LEU A 217 12.82 -11.04 -0.62
N ILE A 218 13.37 -11.96 -1.41
CA ILE A 218 14.20 -11.64 -2.57
C ILE A 218 13.32 -11.11 -3.71
N ILE A 219 13.82 -10.21 -4.55
CA ILE A 219 13.12 -9.75 -5.75
C ILE A 219 13.72 -10.51 -6.94
N THR A 220 12.93 -11.34 -7.62
CA THR A 220 13.40 -12.29 -8.65
C THR A 220 12.85 -11.99 -10.05
N ASN A 221 11.59 -11.61 -10.18
CA ASN A 221 10.88 -11.36 -11.44
C ASN A 221 9.70 -10.38 -11.27
N SER A 222 8.96 -10.09 -12.34
CA SER A 222 7.79 -9.19 -12.30
C SER A 222 6.74 -9.64 -11.28
N TYR A 223 6.46 -10.95 -11.17
CA TYR A 223 5.50 -11.48 -10.20
C TYR A 223 5.95 -11.29 -8.76
N SER A 224 7.24 -11.46 -8.46
CA SER A 224 7.79 -11.17 -7.14
C SER A 224 7.61 -9.70 -6.78
N ILE A 225 7.72 -8.79 -7.76
CA ILE A 225 7.48 -7.37 -7.57
C ILE A 225 5.99 -7.13 -7.30
N GLN A 226 5.09 -7.65 -8.14
CA GLN A 226 3.65 -7.48 -7.94
C GLN A 226 3.17 -8.01 -6.60
N LEU A 227 3.60 -9.22 -6.23
CA LEU A 227 3.18 -9.87 -5.00
C LEU A 227 3.65 -9.08 -3.78
N GLN A 228 4.93 -8.66 -3.76
CA GLN A 228 5.46 -7.86 -2.65
C GLN A 228 4.85 -6.46 -2.61
N SER A 229 4.64 -5.81 -3.76
CA SER A 229 3.97 -4.50 -3.83
C SER A 229 2.54 -4.57 -3.32
N SER A 230 1.78 -5.58 -3.75
CA SER A 230 0.41 -5.82 -3.29
C SER A 230 0.38 -6.06 -1.78
N LEU A 231 1.32 -6.86 -1.29
CA LEU A 231 1.45 -7.16 0.12
C LEU A 231 1.71 -5.90 0.97
N LEU A 232 2.64 -5.05 0.54
CA LEU A 232 2.96 -3.80 1.23
C LEU A 232 1.79 -2.81 1.21
N ALA A 233 1.05 -2.73 0.09
CA ALA A 233 -0.15 -1.92 -0.01
C ALA A 233 -1.23 -2.36 1.00
N GLN A 234 -1.41 -3.68 1.18
CA GLN A 234 -2.38 -4.21 2.15
C GLN A 234 -1.91 -4.06 3.59
N LEU A 235 -0.63 -4.30 3.88
CA LEU A 235 -0.06 -4.17 5.21
C LEU A 235 -0.07 -2.72 5.72
N THR A 236 0.03 -1.74 4.83
CA THR A 236 0.07 -0.31 5.19
C THR A 236 -1.28 0.39 5.21
N LYS A 237 -2.37 -0.27 4.78
CA LYS A 237 -3.70 0.36 4.64
C LYS A 237 -4.24 0.94 5.97
N ALA A 238 -4.02 0.25 7.10
CA ALA A 238 -4.32 0.80 8.43
C ALA A 238 -3.21 1.76 8.89
N THR A 239 -3.25 2.99 8.37
CA THR A 239 -2.20 4.01 8.55
C THR A 239 -1.92 4.38 10.00
N ASN A 240 -2.90 4.25 10.88
CA ASN A 240 -2.81 4.49 12.32
C ASN A 240 -2.15 3.35 13.12
N GLN A 241 -1.84 2.23 12.47
CA GLN A 241 -1.19 1.05 13.08
C GLN A 241 0.27 0.87 12.60
N LEU A 242 0.88 1.90 12.00
CA LEU A 242 2.23 1.81 11.46
C LEU A 242 3.22 2.56 12.36
N THR A 243 4.09 1.80 13.03
CA THR A 243 5.19 2.34 13.83
C THR A 243 6.25 3.00 12.94
N ARG A 244 7.12 3.85 13.50
CA ARG A 244 8.24 4.44 12.75
C ARG A 244 9.18 3.41 12.16
N ILE A 245 9.43 2.28 12.86
CA ILE A 245 10.22 1.16 12.34
C ILE A 245 9.54 0.53 11.11
N THR A 246 8.23 0.28 11.20
CA THR A 246 7.45 -0.25 10.09
C THR A 246 7.47 0.71 8.91
N LEU A 247 7.22 2.00 9.15
CA LEU A 247 7.23 3.04 8.13
C LEU A 247 8.56 3.11 7.38
N LYS A 248 9.69 3.12 8.10
CA LYS A 248 11.04 3.10 7.49
C LYS A 248 11.29 1.82 6.69
N SER A 249 10.98 0.67 7.26
CA SER A 249 11.22 -0.63 6.60
C SER A 249 10.39 -0.79 5.34
N VAL A 250 9.14 -0.35 5.37
CA VAL A 250 8.24 -0.39 4.21
C VAL A 250 8.62 0.67 3.17
N SER A 251 9.02 1.87 3.57
CA SER A 251 9.46 2.90 2.62
C SER A 251 10.69 2.44 1.83
N ASP A 252 11.66 1.83 2.52
CA ASP A 252 12.84 1.24 1.88
C ASP A 252 12.48 0.10 0.93
N LYS A 253 11.58 -0.80 1.35
CA LYS A 253 11.16 -1.92 0.49
C LYS A 253 10.34 -1.46 -0.71
N CYS A 254 9.39 -0.53 -0.55
CA CYS A 254 8.60 0.03 -1.65
C CYS A 254 9.52 0.77 -2.65
N TYR A 255 10.53 1.51 -2.18
CA TYR A 255 11.52 2.14 -3.05
C TYR A 255 12.37 1.12 -3.82
N GLN A 256 12.88 0.08 -3.15
CA GLN A 256 13.62 -1.00 -3.81
C GLN A 256 12.81 -1.68 -4.92
N LEU A 257 11.54 -1.98 -4.64
CA LEU A 257 10.64 -2.58 -5.64
C LEU A 257 10.41 -1.65 -6.85
N ALA A 258 10.26 -0.33 -6.61
CA ALA A 258 10.11 0.65 -7.69
C ALA A 258 11.39 0.77 -8.55
N VAL A 259 12.57 0.75 -7.93
CA VAL A 259 13.86 0.72 -8.65
C VAL A 259 13.97 -0.53 -9.51
N MET A 260 13.65 -1.70 -8.94
CA MET A 260 13.68 -2.97 -9.70
C MET A 260 12.68 -2.96 -10.85
N LEU A 261 11.44 -2.50 -10.62
CA LEU A 261 10.43 -2.37 -11.68
C LEU A 261 10.91 -1.47 -12.80
N ASN A 262 11.44 -0.29 -12.47
CA ASN A 262 11.96 0.65 -13.45
C ASN A 262 13.17 0.11 -14.22
N SER A 263 13.97 -0.79 -13.63
CA SER A 263 15.11 -1.43 -14.30
C SER A 263 14.70 -2.49 -15.32
N ILE A 264 13.56 -3.15 -15.12
CA ILE A 264 13.07 -4.22 -16.01
C ILE A 264 11.89 -3.78 -16.88
N LYS A 265 11.45 -2.52 -16.77
CA LYS A 265 10.19 -2.01 -17.33
C LYS A 265 10.03 -2.26 -18.82
N THR A 266 11.10 -2.33 -19.61
CA THR A 266 11.04 -2.56 -21.07
C THR A 266 10.90 -4.04 -21.45
N ASN A 267 11.06 -4.96 -20.49
CA ASN A 267 11.18 -6.39 -20.72
C ASN A 267 10.02 -7.19 -20.08
N ILE A 268 8.98 -6.50 -19.61
CA ILE A 268 7.81 -7.10 -18.97
C ILE A 268 6.56 -6.47 -19.56
N PRO A 269 5.41 -7.15 -19.60
CA PRO A 269 4.22 -6.59 -20.23
C PRO A 269 3.66 -5.39 -19.45
N TYR A 270 2.89 -4.54 -20.15
CA TYR A 270 2.25 -3.36 -19.59
C TYR A 270 1.40 -3.69 -18.36
N GLU A 271 0.62 -4.77 -18.42
CA GLU A 271 -0.26 -5.23 -17.35
C GLU A 271 0.53 -5.47 -16.06
N ASP A 272 1.76 -5.99 -16.19
CA ASP A 272 2.60 -6.26 -15.05
C ASP A 272 3.13 -4.98 -14.39
N VAL A 273 3.53 -4.02 -15.22
CA VAL A 273 3.98 -2.70 -14.78
C VAL A 273 2.83 -1.93 -14.14
N GLN A 274 1.65 -1.93 -14.77
CA GLN A 274 0.47 -1.23 -14.27
C GLN A 274 0.04 -1.79 -12.91
N SER A 275 0.00 -3.12 -12.77
CA SER A 275 -0.36 -3.76 -11.50
C SER A 275 0.64 -3.42 -10.39
N ALA A 276 1.94 -3.60 -10.64
CA ALA A 276 2.97 -3.30 -9.66
C ALA A 276 3.00 -1.80 -9.28
N ALA A 277 2.93 -0.90 -10.26
CA ALA A 277 2.96 0.53 -10.04
C ALA A 277 1.74 1.01 -9.23
N THR A 278 0.54 0.49 -9.52
CA THR A 278 -0.68 0.79 -8.77
C THR A 278 -0.52 0.47 -7.28
N GLN A 279 -0.03 -0.74 -6.97
CA GLN A 279 0.16 -1.16 -5.58
C GLN A 279 1.27 -0.37 -4.87
N LEU A 280 2.38 -0.04 -5.56
CA LEU A 280 3.46 0.77 -4.98
C LEU A 280 3.06 2.22 -4.75
N ILE A 281 2.25 2.79 -5.65
CA ILE A 281 1.68 4.12 -5.48
C ILE A 281 0.73 4.14 -4.27
N GLN A 282 -0.10 3.11 -4.10
CA GLN A 282 -0.94 2.98 -2.91
C GLN A 282 -0.11 2.81 -1.62
N CYS A 283 0.96 2.01 -1.64
CA CYS A 283 1.93 1.93 -0.52
C CYS A 283 2.45 3.32 -0.16
N ALA A 284 2.88 4.10 -1.16
CA ALA A 284 3.43 5.43 -0.95
C ALA A 284 2.42 6.40 -0.30
N ALA A 285 1.18 6.40 -0.77
CA ALA A 285 0.12 7.23 -0.18
C ALA A 285 -0.19 6.83 1.28
N ASN A 286 -0.26 5.53 1.56
CA ASN A 286 -0.44 5.03 2.93
C ASN A 286 0.70 5.49 3.85
N LEU A 287 1.95 5.39 3.40
CA LEU A 287 3.13 5.83 4.15
C LEU A 287 3.10 7.33 4.44
N LEU A 288 2.78 8.16 3.44
CA LEU A 288 2.67 9.61 3.59
C LEU A 288 1.56 10.01 4.57
N SER A 289 0.41 9.36 4.50
CA SER A 289 -0.69 9.57 5.45
C SER A 289 -0.28 9.17 6.86
N ALA A 290 0.31 7.99 7.03
CA ALA A 290 0.70 7.46 8.33
C ALA A 290 1.80 8.29 9.02
N VAL A 291 2.82 8.73 8.28
CA VAL A 291 3.92 9.50 8.86
C VAL A 291 3.51 10.94 9.23
N ASN A 292 2.57 11.53 8.47
CA ASN A 292 2.09 12.89 8.75
C ASN A 292 0.94 12.94 9.78
N GLY A 293 0.18 11.85 9.94
CA GLY A 293 -0.98 11.79 10.83
C GLY A 293 -0.70 12.23 12.26
N PRO A 294 0.36 11.72 12.94
CA PRO A 294 0.72 12.16 14.28
C PRO A 294 1.14 13.64 14.36
N LEU A 295 1.84 14.16 13.34
CA LEU A 295 2.28 15.55 13.29
C LEU A 295 1.10 16.53 13.18
N GLN A 296 0.02 16.08 12.55
CA GLN A 296 -1.22 16.83 12.39
C GLN A 296 -2.24 16.54 13.51
N GLN A 297 -1.88 15.72 14.50
CA GLN A 297 -2.72 15.32 15.65
C GLN A 297 -4.01 14.59 15.24
N ARG A 298 -3.95 13.82 14.15
CA ARG A 298 -5.08 13.03 13.62
C ARG A 298 -4.96 11.54 13.89
N ILE A 299 -3.77 11.12 14.30
CA ILE A 299 -3.43 9.76 14.68
C ILE A 299 -2.59 9.87 15.95
N SER A 300 -2.84 8.99 16.92
CA SER A 300 -2.04 8.90 18.14
C SER A 300 -0.60 8.47 17.83
N VAL A 301 0.38 9.00 18.58
CA VAL A 301 1.72 8.43 18.59
C VAL A 301 1.66 7.06 19.26
N LEU A 302 2.21 6.04 18.62
CA LEU A 302 2.26 4.66 19.11
C LEU A 302 3.20 4.56 20.33
N ASP A 303 2.94 3.60 21.22
CA ASP A 303 3.69 3.40 22.46
C ASP A 303 5.12 2.96 22.18
N SER A 304 5.32 2.10 21.17
CA SER A 304 6.65 1.68 20.71
C SER A 304 7.46 2.88 20.22
N ASP A 305 6.83 3.77 19.46
CA ASP A 305 7.42 5.02 18.99
C ASP A 305 7.73 5.96 20.17
N SER A 306 6.79 6.11 21.11
CA SER A 306 7.01 6.91 22.31
C SER A 306 8.19 6.40 23.14
N THR A 307 8.30 5.08 23.29
CA THR A 307 9.37 4.38 24.01
C THR A 307 10.70 4.57 23.29
N GLN A 308 10.78 4.30 21.99
CA GLN A 308 12.01 4.47 21.21
C GLN A 308 12.55 5.91 21.22
N ALA A 309 11.68 6.92 21.24
CA ALA A 309 12.09 8.32 21.36
C ALA A 309 12.62 8.69 22.76
N THR A 310 12.44 7.82 23.75
CA THR A 310 12.82 8.03 25.16
C THR A 310 13.77 6.99 25.74
N THR A 311 14.08 5.92 24.99
CA THR A 311 15.19 5.00 25.26
C THR A 311 16.52 5.61 24.82
N PHE A 312 17.52 5.60 25.70
CA PHE A 312 18.88 6.02 25.36
C PHE A 312 19.43 5.21 24.17
N PRO A 313 20.09 5.84 23.19
CA PRO A 313 20.76 5.12 22.11
C PRO A 313 21.73 4.08 22.66
N SER A 314 21.65 2.83 22.16
CA SER A 314 22.53 1.74 22.60
C SER A 314 23.93 1.83 21.99
N ASP A 315 24.05 2.51 20.85
CA ASP A 315 25.30 2.72 20.12
C ASP A 315 25.75 4.18 20.21
N TYR A 316 27.07 4.39 20.25
CA TYR A 316 27.71 5.70 20.14
C TYR A 316 27.53 6.27 18.72
N ASP A 317 26.31 6.63 18.37
CA ASP A 317 26.02 7.45 17.20
C ASP A 317 26.08 8.92 17.64
N THR A 318 27.20 9.58 17.33
CA THR A 318 27.54 10.92 17.82
C THR A 318 26.50 11.98 17.46
N ASP A 319 25.77 11.77 16.35
CA ASP A 319 24.73 12.70 15.89
C ASP A 319 23.44 12.54 16.71
N LEU A 320 23.13 11.31 17.13
CA LEU A 320 22.02 11.01 18.03
C LEU A 320 22.31 11.51 19.44
N GLU A 321 23.51 11.27 19.98
CA GLU A 321 23.87 11.79 21.31
C GLU A 321 23.86 13.32 21.39
N PHE A 322 24.28 14.01 20.32
CA PHE A 322 24.26 15.47 20.27
C PHE A 322 22.83 16.02 20.37
N ALA A 323 21.89 15.45 19.61
CA ALA A 323 20.48 15.85 19.69
C ALA A 323 19.87 15.47 21.06
N TRP A 324 20.19 14.28 21.57
CA TRP A 324 19.68 13.76 22.85
C TRP A 324 20.11 14.55 24.08
N SER A 325 21.38 14.94 24.13
CA SER A 325 21.98 15.71 25.23
C SER A 325 21.54 17.17 25.27
N ASN A 326 21.02 17.69 24.16
CA ASN A 326 20.54 19.06 24.06
C ASN A 326 19.07 19.17 24.49
N LEU A 327 18.82 19.18 25.80
CA LEU A 327 17.46 19.33 26.35
C LEU A 327 16.76 20.61 25.89
N ASN A 328 17.51 21.68 25.57
CA ASN A 328 16.95 22.92 25.04
C ASN A 328 16.30 22.73 23.65
N LEU A 329 16.71 21.71 22.89
CA LEU A 329 16.09 21.35 21.61
C LEU A 329 14.63 20.88 21.79
N PHE A 330 14.30 20.37 22.98
CA PHE A 330 13.00 19.74 23.26
C PHE A 330 12.19 20.45 24.35
N ALA A 331 12.72 21.52 24.95
CA ALA A 331 11.97 22.35 25.88
C ALA A 331 10.97 23.26 25.14
N ASP A 332 9.88 23.63 25.79
CA ASP A 332 8.96 24.65 25.27
C ASP A 332 9.11 25.92 26.12
N GLY A 333 9.93 26.86 25.63
CA GLY A 333 10.36 28.03 26.39
C GLY A 333 11.11 27.63 27.66
N ASN A 334 10.48 27.81 28.82
CA ASN A 334 11.04 27.45 30.13
C ASN A 334 10.46 26.12 30.69
N ASP A 335 9.63 25.41 29.93
CA ASP A 335 9.07 24.11 30.35
C ASP A 335 10.02 22.96 29.99
N PHE A 336 10.76 22.50 31.00
CA PHE A 336 11.63 21.34 30.97
C PHE A 336 10.99 20.10 31.61
N SER A 337 9.67 20.08 31.77
CA SER A 337 8.99 18.90 32.32
C SER A 337 9.23 17.67 31.44
N TRP A 338 9.36 16.51 32.07
CA TRP A 338 9.55 15.23 31.38
C TRP A 338 8.51 15.03 30.26
N ARG A 339 7.25 15.40 30.54
CA ARG A 339 6.14 15.29 29.58
C ARG A 339 6.36 16.12 28.32
N THR A 340 6.84 17.36 28.47
CA THR A 340 7.12 18.27 27.35
C THR A 340 8.30 17.77 26.53
N ILE A 341 9.38 17.36 27.19
CA ILE A 341 10.57 16.81 26.53
C ILE A 341 10.23 15.54 25.74
N GLN A 342 9.50 14.58 26.34
CA GLN A 342 9.10 13.34 25.66
C GLN A 342 8.21 13.60 24.45
N LYS A 343 7.24 14.51 24.58
CA LYS A 343 6.36 14.89 23.47
C LYS A 343 7.16 15.51 22.32
N ASN A 344 8.04 16.46 22.62
CA ASN A 344 8.83 17.17 21.62
C ASN A 344 9.87 16.28 20.94
N ARG A 345 10.45 15.32 21.65
CA ARG A 345 11.31 14.27 21.07
C ARG A 345 10.56 13.42 20.05
N ASN A 346 9.35 12.97 20.40
CA ASN A 346 8.52 12.21 19.47
C ASN A 346 8.20 13.01 18.21
N ILE A 347 7.79 14.27 18.37
CA ILE A 347 7.53 15.17 17.24
C ILE A 347 8.79 15.36 16.38
N TYR A 348 9.95 15.53 17.01
CA TYR A 348 11.22 15.68 16.31
C TYR A 348 11.55 14.48 15.43
N TYR A 349 11.55 13.27 15.99
CA TYR A 349 11.84 12.05 15.21
C TYR A 349 10.77 11.76 14.16
N GLN A 350 9.51 12.06 14.46
CA GLN A 350 8.43 11.94 13.49
C GLN A 350 8.63 12.90 12.30
N LYS A 351 9.06 14.14 12.53
CA LYS A 351 9.37 15.12 11.47
C LYS A 351 10.55 14.68 10.60
N GLN A 352 11.62 14.18 11.23
CA GLN A 352 12.77 13.65 10.48
C GLN A 352 12.35 12.51 9.55
N LEU A 353 11.58 11.55 10.08
CA LEU A 353 11.08 10.44 9.28
C LEU A 353 10.11 10.92 8.18
N ALA A 354 9.22 11.88 8.48
CA ALA A 354 8.31 12.46 7.50
C ALA A 354 9.05 13.08 6.32
N ASN A 355 10.13 13.83 6.58
CA ASN A 355 10.96 14.42 5.52
C ASN A 355 11.66 13.34 4.68
N GLN A 356 12.22 12.32 5.34
CA GLN A 356 12.87 11.19 4.66
C GLN A 356 11.89 10.43 3.75
N ILE A 357 10.74 10.03 4.29
CA ILE A 357 9.69 9.32 3.54
C ILE A 357 9.15 10.20 2.43
N THR A 358 8.92 11.49 2.65
CA THR A 358 8.43 12.40 1.60
C THR A 358 9.38 12.43 0.40
N ASN A 359 10.68 12.60 0.65
CA ASN A 359 11.68 12.61 -0.42
C ASN A 359 11.76 11.26 -1.14
N GLN A 360 11.78 10.16 -0.39
CA GLN A 360 11.85 8.81 -0.95
C GLN A 360 10.59 8.47 -1.77
N MET A 361 9.41 8.86 -1.32
CA MET A 361 8.14 8.63 -2.03
C MET A 361 8.02 9.49 -3.28
N ASN A 362 8.57 10.71 -3.30
CA ASN A 362 8.66 11.52 -4.52
C ASN A 362 9.55 10.85 -5.57
N ASN A 363 10.70 10.33 -5.17
CA ASN A 363 11.59 9.57 -6.05
C ASN A 363 10.92 8.29 -6.56
N LEU A 364 10.22 7.56 -5.67
CA LEU A 364 9.42 6.39 -6.05
C LEU A 364 8.37 6.76 -7.10
N LYS A 365 7.58 7.82 -6.88
CA LYS A 365 6.55 8.27 -7.84
C LYS A 365 7.16 8.64 -9.19
N SER A 366 8.33 9.28 -9.20
CA SER A 366 9.08 9.57 -10.44
C SER A 366 9.45 8.28 -11.19
N LEU A 367 10.06 7.30 -10.52
CA LEU A 367 10.42 6.00 -11.11
C LEU A 367 9.20 5.25 -11.67
N LEU A 368 8.08 5.26 -10.95
CA LEU A 368 6.85 4.59 -11.40
C LEU A 368 6.19 5.33 -12.56
N THR A 369 6.21 6.66 -12.55
CA THR A 369 5.74 7.47 -13.68
C THR A 369 6.56 7.16 -14.92
N SER A 370 7.89 7.12 -14.79
CA SER A 370 8.82 6.70 -15.84
C SER A 370 8.56 5.27 -16.33
N SER A 371 8.16 4.38 -15.43
CA SER A 371 7.82 2.99 -15.77
C SER A 371 6.52 2.88 -16.56
N LEU A 372 5.53 3.71 -16.25
CA LEU A 372 4.24 3.73 -16.95
C LEU A 372 4.32 4.49 -18.28
N ASN A 373 5.12 5.56 -18.34
CA ASN A 373 5.17 6.48 -19.48
C ASN A 373 5.72 5.85 -20.76
N ILE A 374 6.55 4.80 -20.67
CA ILE A 374 7.06 4.07 -21.84
C ILE A 374 5.96 3.31 -22.59
N TYR A 375 4.85 3.01 -21.92
CA TYR A 375 3.69 2.33 -22.51
C TYR A 375 2.65 3.30 -23.08
N LEU A 376 2.86 4.61 -22.92
CA LEU A 376 1.95 5.64 -23.40
C LEU A 376 2.41 6.24 -24.72
N ASN A 377 1.58 6.10 -25.74
CA ASN A 377 1.66 6.88 -26.98
C ASN A 377 0.88 8.19 -26.85
N ILE A 378 1.22 9.16 -27.70
CA ILE A 378 0.53 10.45 -27.77
C ILE A 378 -0.99 10.24 -27.87
N GLY A 379 -1.72 10.88 -26.97
CA GLY A 379 -3.18 10.79 -26.91
C GLY A 379 -3.70 9.74 -25.93
N GLN A 380 -2.87 8.80 -25.46
CA GLN A 380 -3.26 7.79 -24.48
C GLN A 380 -3.12 8.31 -23.04
N ASN A 381 -3.87 7.66 -22.13
CA ASN A 381 -3.81 7.90 -20.70
C ASN A 381 -3.79 6.58 -19.91
N ILE A 382 -3.25 6.64 -18.71
CA ILE A 382 -3.31 5.61 -17.68
C ILE A 382 -4.06 6.21 -16.49
N LEU A 383 -5.03 5.46 -15.98
CA LEU A 383 -5.78 5.79 -14.79
C LEU A 383 -5.45 4.76 -13.69
N ILE A 384 -5.07 5.27 -12.52
CA ILE A 384 -4.99 4.50 -11.29
C ILE A 384 -6.05 5.07 -10.36
N ASN A 385 -6.98 4.23 -9.93
CA ASN A 385 -8.08 4.63 -9.07
C ASN A 385 -8.27 3.58 -7.97
N THR A 386 -7.81 3.93 -6.77
CA THR A 386 -7.95 3.11 -5.56
C THR A 386 -8.53 3.98 -4.44
N SER A 387 -9.01 3.34 -3.38
CA SER A 387 -9.47 4.05 -2.16
C SER A 387 -8.43 5.01 -1.55
N GLN A 388 -7.15 4.88 -1.88
CA GLN A 388 -6.08 5.70 -1.31
C GLN A 388 -5.39 6.59 -2.33
N VAL A 389 -5.57 6.35 -3.63
CA VAL A 389 -4.93 7.15 -4.67
C VAL A 389 -5.81 7.25 -5.90
N PHE A 390 -5.95 8.47 -6.39
CA PHE A 390 -6.29 8.71 -7.77
C PHE A 390 -5.05 9.25 -8.49
N MET A 391 -4.66 8.66 -9.61
CA MET A 391 -3.63 9.19 -10.51
C MET A 391 -4.10 9.08 -11.95
N SER A 392 -3.95 10.17 -12.70
CA SER A 392 -4.08 10.21 -14.15
C SER A 392 -2.74 10.59 -14.74
N LEU A 393 -2.25 9.79 -15.68
CA LEU A 393 -1.04 10.06 -16.46
C LEU A 393 -1.42 10.07 -17.94
N GLU A 394 -1.23 11.19 -18.62
CA GLU A 394 -1.61 11.37 -20.02
C GLU A 394 -0.44 11.91 -20.82
N THR A 395 -0.29 11.49 -22.08
CA THR A 395 0.74 12.04 -22.97
C THR A 395 0.12 12.78 -24.14
N LYS A 396 0.71 13.92 -24.50
CA LYS A 396 0.24 14.81 -25.57
C LYS A 396 1.40 15.37 -26.38
N ALA A 397 1.11 15.79 -27.60
CA ALA A 397 2.01 16.69 -28.31
C ALA A 397 1.82 18.12 -27.77
N ASN A 398 2.92 18.87 -27.73
CA ASN A 398 2.97 20.25 -27.24
C ASN A 398 1.89 21.17 -27.86
N GLU A 399 1.66 21.02 -29.17
CA GLU A 399 0.69 21.80 -29.94
C GLU A 399 -0.78 21.65 -29.47
N PHE A 400 -1.10 20.63 -28.66
CA PHE A 400 -2.47 20.37 -28.16
C PHE A 400 -2.69 20.70 -26.68
N LEU A 401 -1.78 21.44 -26.04
CA LEU A 401 -1.92 21.81 -24.62
C LEU A 401 -2.76 23.06 -24.38
N SER A 402 -2.73 24.04 -25.28
CA SER A 402 -3.47 25.29 -25.11
C SER A 402 -4.97 25.05 -24.99
N ASN A 403 -5.61 25.71 -24.01
CA ASN A 403 -7.05 25.63 -23.75
C ASN A 403 -7.58 24.23 -23.35
N LYS A 404 -6.70 23.29 -23.01
CA LYS A 404 -7.10 21.92 -22.73
C LYS A 404 -7.64 21.77 -21.30
N PHE A 405 -8.69 20.97 -21.16
CA PHE A 405 -9.12 20.43 -19.88
C PHE A 405 -8.42 19.10 -19.62
N THR A 406 -7.80 18.98 -18.46
CA THR A 406 -7.39 17.67 -17.94
C THR A 406 -8.39 17.25 -16.90
N GLN A 407 -8.81 15.98 -16.97
CA GLN A 407 -9.61 15.37 -15.92
C GLN A 407 -8.78 15.39 -14.64
N SER A 408 -9.20 16.20 -13.67
CA SER A 408 -8.69 16.14 -12.31
C SER A 408 -9.78 15.59 -11.38
N ILE A 409 -9.36 15.33 -10.16
CA ILE A 409 -10.01 14.39 -9.26
C ILE A 409 -11.34 14.95 -8.74
N SER A 410 -12.35 14.09 -8.56
CA SER A 410 -13.61 14.44 -7.87
C SER A 410 -14.39 15.60 -8.52
N ASN A 411 -14.51 15.60 -9.85
CA ASN A 411 -15.16 16.63 -10.69
C ASN A 411 -14.40 17.96 -10.81
N ALA A 412 -13.19 18.06 -10.28
CA ALA A 412 -12.31 19.19 -10.61
C ALA A 412 -11.82 19.06 -12.07
N GLN A 413 -11.60 20.18 -12.72
CA GLN A 413 -10.94 20.24 -14.02
C GLN A 413 -9.82 21.26 -13.94
N ILE A 414 -8.63 20.88 -14.41
CA ILE A 414 -7.53 21.82 -14.59
C ILE A 414 -7.55 22.25 -16.05
N GLN A 415 -7.81 23.54 -16.26
CA GLN A 415 -7.79 24.17 -17.57
C GLN A 415 -6.45 24.85 -17.80
N PHE A 416 -5.78 24.48 -18.88
CA PHE A 416 -4.59 25.20 -19.32
C PHE A 416 -4.94 26.56 -19.92
N PRO A 417 -4.12 27.60 -19.68
CA PRO A 417 -4.34 28.91 -20.26
C PRO A 417 -4.30 28.88 -21.79
N GLN A 418 -4.98 29.84 -22.40
CA GLN A 418 -5.06 30.00 -23.86
C GLN A 418 -3.71 30.30 -24.51
N ASN A 419 -2.86 31.03 -23.78
CA ASN A 419 -1.57 31.51 -24.26
C ASN A 419 -0.43 30.77 -23.55
N LEU A 420 -0.51 29.43 -23.51
CA LEU A 420 0.59 28.61 -23.00
C LEU A 420 1.72 28.61 -24.03
N ASN A 421 2.86 29.20 -23.67
CA ASN A 421 4.07 29.16 -24.50
C ASN A 421 5.11 28.30 -23.80
N LEU A 422 5.24 27.05 -24.24
CA LEU A 422 6.30 26.16 -23.79
C LEU A 422 7.45 26.26 -24.78
N ASN A 423 8.61 26.71 -24.31
CA ASN A 423 9.84 26.79 -25.11
C ASN A 423 10.48 25.41 -25.27
N LEU A 424 9.70 24.46 -25.76
CA LEU A 424 10.09 23.09 -26.08
C LEU A 424 10.16 22.97 -27.59
N THR A 425 11.09 22.18 -28.10
CA THR A 425 11.22 21.91 -29.53
C THR A 425 9.88 21.43 -30.11
N ASN A 426 9.51 21.98 -31.27
CA ASN A 426 8.30 21.58 -32.00
C ASN A 426 8.40 20.08 -32.29
N ASN A 427 7.45 19.29 -31.75
CA ASN A 427 7.31 17.82 -31.74
C ASN A 427 7.64 17.09 -30.44
N SER A 428 7.95 17.80 -29.34
CA SER A 428 8.15 17.14 -28.04
C SER A 428 6.86 16.51 -27.50
N LYS A 429 6.97 15.24 -27.05
CA LYS A 429 5.96 14.54 -26.25
C LYS A 429 6.01 15.13 -24.84
N ILE A 430 4.86 15.51 -24.30
CA ILE A 430 4.72 16.01 -22.93
C ILE A 430 3.82 15.04 -22.17
N SER A 431 4.23 14.74 -20.94
CA SER A 431 3.44 13.92 -20.02
C SER A 431 2.85 14.79 -18.93
N ILE A 432 1.55 14.64 -18.70
CA ILE A 432 0.81 15.36 -17.67
C ILE A 432 0.40 14.35 -16.63
N ARG A 433 0.79 14.59 -15.38
CA ARG A 433 0.42 13.75 -14.24
C ARG A 433 -0.40 14.56 -13.25
N SER A 434 -1.61 14.10 -12.97
CA SER A 434 -2.45 14.60 -11.88
C SER A 434 -2.63 13.50 -10.85
N MET A 435 -2.44 13.81 -9.57
CA MET A 435 -2.54 12.81 -8.50
C MET A 435 -3.21 13.40 -7.26
N MET A 436 -4.05 12.59 -6.60
CA MET A 436 -4.67 12.90 -5.31
C MET A 436 -4.46 11.77 -4.33
N GLU A 437 -4.12 12.15 -3.11
CA GLU A 437 -3.88 11.24 -2.00
C GLU A 437 -4.57 11.80 -0.74
N PRO A 438 -5.00 10.93 0.18
CA PRO A 438 -5.34 11.34 1.53
C PRO A 438 -4.14 12.05 2.13
N LEU A 439 -4.41 13.24 2.69
CA LEU A 439 -3.57 13.93 3.66
C LEU A 439 -2.05 13.90 3.41
N ALA A 440 -1.47 15.03 2.98
CA ALA A 440 -0.02 15.16 3.01
C ALA A 440 0.48 16.59 3.27
N SER A 441 1.73 16.61 3.75
CA SER A 441 2.47 17.67 4.46
C SER A 441 1.89 18.10 5.81
N TYR A 442 2.69 17.94 6.87
CA TYR A 442 2.34 18.40 8.22
C TYR A 442 2.24 19.94 8.33
N ASP A 443 2.69 20.68 7.31
CA ASP A 443 2.65 22.15 7.32
C ASP A 443 1.23 22.74 7.09
N ASN A 444 0.22 21.90 6.78
CA ASN A 444 -1.15 22.34 6.51
C ASN A 444 -2.15 21.84 7.58
N THR A 445 -2.65 22.74 8.42
CA THR A 445 -3.41 22.41 9.66
C THR A 445 -4.91 22.69 9.55
N THR A 446 -5.58 22.17 8.52
CA THR A 446 -7.05 22.21 8.49
C THR A 446 -7.64 21.12 9.41
N TYR A 447 -8.76 21.39 10.10
CA TYR A 447 -9.36 20.47 11.08
C TYR A 447 -10.46 19.57 10.46
N THR A 448 -10.13 18.75 9.47
CA THR A 448 -11.08 17.80 8.86
C THR A 448 -10.43 16.48 8.51
N ASN A 449 -11.02 15.34 8.86
CA ASN A 449 -10.49 14.01 8.49
C ASN A 449 -10.41 13.79 6.96
N LEU A 450 -11.05 14.65 6.15
CA LEU A 450 -11.10 14.61 4.69
C LEU A 450 -10.04 15.48 3.99
N SER A 451 -8.93 15.86 4.62
CA SER A 451 -7.89 16.63 3.92
C SER A 451 -7.21 15.79 2.83
N ARG A 452 -6.88 16.44 1.71
CA ARG A 452 -6.39 15.82 0.48
C ARG A 452 -5.22 16.63 -0.05
N LEU A 453 -4.18 15.94 -0.51
CA LEU A 453 -3.13 16.55 -1.31
C LEU A 453 -3.47 16.34 -2.78
N VAL A 454 -3.42 17.41 -3.57
CA VAL A 454 -3.50 17.34 -5.02
C VAL A 454 -2.16 17.80 -5.57
N THR A 455 -1.56 16.97 -6.42
CA THR A 455 -0.32 17.29 -7.12
C THR A 455 -0.57 17.27 -8.63
N PHE A 456 0.09 18.19 -9.31
CA PHE A 456 0.01 18.33 -10.75
C PHE A 456 1.43 18.58 -11.26
N SER A 457 1.89 17.73 -12.18
CA SER A 457 3.22 17.82 -12.79
C SER A 457 3.09 17.78 -14.31
N ILE A 458 3.91 18.58 -14.99
CA ILE A 458 4.12 18.56 -16.43
C ILE A 458 5.54 18.12 -16.66
N LEU A 459 5.73 17.10 -17.48
CA LEU A 459 7.03 16.50 -17.74
C LEU A 459 7.38 16.61 -19.22
N ASP A 460 8.63 16.95 -19.53
CA ASP A 460 9.15 16.94 -20.90
C ASP A 460 9.33 15.52 -21.43
N GLU A 461 9.84 15.40 -22.67
CA GLU A 461 10.10 14.11 -23.32
C GLU A 461 11.17 13.27 -22.59
N ASN A 462 12.03 13.92 -21.80
CA ASN A 462 13.06 13.31 -20.97
C ASN A 462 12.59 13.11 -19.52
N GLU A 463 11.30 13.34 -19.25
CA GLU A 463 10.65 13.20 -17.95
C GLU A 463 11.11 14.21 -16.88
N ASN A 464 11.73 15.32 -17.30
CA ASN A 464 12.04 16.45 -16.41
C ASN A 464 10.80 17.30 -16.18
N GLU A 465 10.59 17.75 -14.94
CA GLU A 465 9.49 18.66 -14.60
C GLU A 465 9.74 20.06 -15.19
N ILE A 466 8.69 20.67 -15.77
CA ILE A 466 8.74 21.95 -16.52
C ILE A 466 8.03 23.07 -15.78
#